data_AF-A0A1L8DQY9-F1
#
_entry.id   AF-A0A1L8DQY9-F1
#
_cell.length_a   1.000
_cell.length_b   1.000
_cell.length_c   1.000
_cell.angle_alpha   90.00
_cell.angle_beta   90.00
_cell.angle_gamma   90.00
#
_symmetry.space_group_name_H-M   'P 1'
#
loop_
_entity.id
_entity.type
_entity.pdbx_description
1 polymer ?
#
loop_
_entity_poly.entity_id
_entity_poly.type
_entity_poly.pdbx_seq_one_letter_code
_entity_poly.pdbx_strand_id
1 'polypeptide(L)'
;IALAAQPRNLQEDFQEFQALIPTKAIQDVVTKYYILDGQTRNFVKYLKGAQFRRVWDQVFTHAITKDVLEYLVSKDVDATYLINQLADLLGLPHVNPNFLNSDLRLGGLFGLFNEVVGLLPLDKFEALLNDKLQNSQDFQELFQKIATIDFQVVEQFVTESEDIQDFVTRLRNHKIPVDDLVQGVVEFFGWN
;
A
#
# COMPACT_ATOMS: atom_id res chain seq x y z
N ILE A 1 0.20 -5.29 -43.06
CA ILE A 1 1.25 -5.37 -42.03
C ILE A 1 0.52 -5.26 -40.70
N ALA A 2 0.31 -6.37 -40.00
CA ALA A 2 -0.17 -6.30 -38.63
C ALA A 2 0.95 -5.64 -37.82
N LEU A 3 0.68 -4.50 -37.18
CA LEU A 3 1.57 -4.01 -36.15
C LEU A 3 1.59 -5.11 -35.08
N ALA A 4 2.72 -5.81 -34.94
CA ALA A 4 2.95 -6.59 -33.75
C ALA A 4 2.76 -5.64 -32.57
N ALA A 5 1.80 -5.93 -31.70
CA ALA A 5 1.67 -5.22 -30.43
C ALA A 5 3.06 -5.24 -29.79
N GLN A 6 3.56 -4.07 -29.35
CA GLN A 6 4.79 -4.07 -28.58
C GLN A 6 4.59 -5.01 -27.39
N PRO A 7 5.59 -5.85 -27.06
CA PRO A 7 5.48 -6.71 -25.88
C PRO A 7 5.28 -5.81 -24.67
N ARG A 8 4.11 -5.91 -24.02
CA ARG A 8 3.84 -5.24 -22.75
C ARG A 8 4.89 -5.69 -21.74
N ASN A 9 5.49 -4.74 -21.04
CA ASN A 9 6.44 -5.02 -19.97
C ASN A 9 5.84 -4.68 -18.61
N LEU A 10 6.45 -5.21 -17.55
CA LEU A 10 5.96 -5.04 -16.19
C LEU A 10 5.89 -3.57 -15.74
N GLN A 11 6.78 -2.71 -16.26
CA GLN A 11 6.80 -1.29 -15.93
C GLN A 11 5.58 -0.55 -16.47
N GLU A 12 5.12 -0.88 -17.68
CA GLU A 12 3.89 -0.35 -18.27
C GLU A 12 2.66 -0.82 -17.48
N ASP A 13 2.63 -2.10 -17.09
CA ASP A 13 1.53 -2.64 -16.29
C ASP A 13 1.38 -1.87 -14.96
N PHE A 14 2.48 -1.57 -14.26
CA PHE A 14 2.44 -0.76 -13.05
C PHE A 14 2.01 0.69 -13.28
N GLN A 15 2.38 1.30 -14.41
CA GLN A 15 1.94 2.65 -14.75
C GLN A 15 0.42 2.72 -14.95
N GLU A 16 -0.20 1.67 -15.52
CA GLU A 16 -1.65 1.59 -15.65
C GLU A 16 -2.35 1.54 -14.27
N PHE A 17 -1.81 0.78 -13.31
CA PHE A 17 -2.32 0.78 -11.93
C PHE A 17 -2.13 2.13 -11.24
N GLN A 18 -0.96 2.75 -11.42
CA GLN A 18 -0.67 4.07 -10.86
C GLN A 18 -1.65 5.13 -11.37
N ALA A 19 -2.02 5.08 -12.64
CA ALA A 19 -2.96 6.02 -13.26
C ALA A 19 -4.37 5.97 -12.64
N LEU A 20 -4.74 4.87 -11.97
CA LEU A 20 -6.01 4.75 -11.26
C LEU A 20 -5.99 5.40 -9.87
N ILE A 21 -4.81 5.71 -9.32
CA ILE A 21 -4.68 6.28 -7.97
C ILE A 21 -4.96 7.79 -8.02
N PRO A 22 -6.01 8.29 -7.35
CA PRO A 22 -6.31 9.72 -7.30
C PRO A 22 -5.44 10.41 -6.24
N THR A 23 -4.11 10.44 -6.47
CA THR A 23 -3.10 10.91 -5.50
C THR A 23 -3.43 12.25 -4.88
N LYS A 24 -3.91 13.21 -5.68
CA LYS A 24 -4.25 14.55 -5.19
C LYS A 24 -5.44 14.53 -4.22
N ALA A 25 -6.49 13.76 -4.53
CA ALA A 25 -7.66 13.63 -3.66
C ALA A 25 -7.28 12.93 -2.35
N ILE A 26 -6.46 11.88 -2.42
CA ILE A 26 -5.95 11.17 -1.24
C ILE A 26 -5.13 12.12 -0.35
N GLN A 27 -4.23 12.91 -0.94
CA GLN A 27 -3.45 13.92 -0.20
C GLN A 27 -4.34 14.95 0.49
N ASP A 28 -5.40 15.43 -0.17
CA ASP A 28 -6.33 16.40 0.40
C ASP A 28 -7.11 15.79 1.58
N VAL A 29 -7.56 14.54 1.47
CA VAL A 29 -8.20 13.80 2.56
C VAL A 29 -7.23 13.59 3.72
N VAL A 30 -6.03 13.05 3.49
CA VAL A 30 -5.03 12.84 4.55
C VAL A 30 -4.70 14.16 5.26
N THR A 31 -4.55 15.26 4.52
CA THR A 31 -4.29 16.60 5.06
C THR A 31 -5.45 17.08 5.94
N LYS A 32 -6.69 16.92 5.49
CA LYS A 32 -7.90 17.24 6.27
C LYS A 32 -7.90 16.52 7.62
N TYR A 33 -7.70 15.21 7.64
CA TYR A 33 -7.68 14.43 8.89
C TYR A 33 -6.49 14.78 9.78
N TYR A 34 -5.31 15.00 9.21
CA TYR A 34 -4.14 15.42 9.98
C TYR A 34 -4.36 16.75 10.72
N ILE A 35 -5.04 17.70 10.08
CA ILE A 35 -5.33 19.02 10.66
C ILE A 35 -6.47 18.93 11.67
N LEU A 36 -7.53 18.19 11.40
CA LEU A 36 -8.77 18.29 12.16
C LEU A 36 -8.96 17.18 13.20
N ASP A 37 -8.32 16.04 13.02
CA ASP A 37 -8.47 14.88 13.89
C ASP A 37 -7.19 14.63 14.71
N GLY A 38 -7.28 14.83 16.03
CA GLY A 38 -6.15 14.66 16.93
C GLY A 38 -5.64 13.22 17.03
N GLN A 39 -6.53 12.23 16.89
CA GLN A 39 -6.17 10.81 16.90
C GLN A 39 -5.35 10.46 15.67
N THR A 40 -5.82 10.84 14.47
CA THR A 40 -5.11 10.66 13.21
C THR A 40 -3.80 11.43 13.21
N ARG A 41 -3.77 12.67 13.70
CA ARG A 41 -2.53 13.45 13.81
C ARG A 41 -1.48 12.73 14.67
N ASN A 42 -1.88 12.14 15.79
CA ASN A 42 -0.97 11.39 16.65
C ASN A 42 -0.47 10.10 15.98
N PHE A 43 -1.33 9.42 15.23
CA PHE A 43 -0.92 8.25 14.44
C PHE A 43 0.07 8.63 13.35
N VAL A 44 -0.15 9.72 12.61
CA VAL A 44 0.81 10.25 11.62
C VAL A 44 2.16 10.61 12.26
N LYS A 45 2.16 11.19 13.48
CA LYS A 45 3.40 11.44 14.22
C LYS A 45 4.13 10.14 14.58
N TYR A 46 3.41 9.09 14.96
CA TYR A 46 3.99 7.78 15.20
C TYR A 46 4.65 7.21 13.94
N LEU A 47 3.99 7.30 12.78
CA LEU A 47 4.54 6.84 11.49
C LEU A 47 5.84 7.58 11.11
N LYS A 48 5.98 8.85 11.51
CA LYS A 48 7.19 9.66 11.34
C LYS A 48 8.30 9.36 12.36
N GLY A 49 7.98 8.60 13.40
CA GLY A 49 8.87 8.36 14.53
C GLY A 49 9.86 7.22 14.31
N ALA A 50 10.89 7.19 15.15
CA ALA A 50 11.90 6.13 15.15
C ALA A 50 11.32 4.72 15.40
N GLN A 51 10.16 4.62 16.06
CA GLN A 51 9.49 3.35 16.31
C GLN A 51 8.97 2.73 15.00
N PHE A 52 8.19 3.47 14.21
CA PHE A 52 7.73 2.98 12.92
C PHE A 52 8.89 2.79 11.93
N ARG A 53 9.96 3.59 12.04
CA ARG A 53 11.16 3.40 11.21
C ARG A 53 11.76 1.99 11.37
N ARG A 54 11.72 1.40 12.57
CA ARG A 54 12.18 0.02 12.77
C ARG A 54 11.30 -1.00 12.05
N VAL A 55 9.98 -0.81 12.04
CA VAL A 55 9.04 -1.63 11.25
C VAL A 55 9.40 -1.53 9.77
N TRP A 56 9.57 -0.31 9.27
CA TRP A 56 9.97 -0.05 7.88
C TRP A 56 11.28 -0.77 7.53
N ASP A 57 12.32 -0.57 8.34
CA ASP A 57 13.62 -1.17 8.07
C ASP A 57 13.57 -2.70 8.13
N GLN A 58 12.84 -3.30 9.09
CA GLN A 58 12.66 -4.76 9.16
C GLN A 58 11.97 -5.30 7.89
N VAL A 59 10.88 -4.66 7.45
CA VAL A 59 10.15 -5.09 6.24
C VAL A 59 11.04 -5.04 5.00
N PHE A 60 11.74 -3.92 4.75
CA PHE A 60 12.55 -3.75 3.55
C PHE A 60 13.91 -4.47 3.60
N THR A 61 14.36 -4.90 4.77
CA THR A 61 15.59 -5.70 4.91
C THR A 61 15.34 -7.21 4.93
N HIS A 62 14.09 -7.64 5.11
CA HIS A 62 13.68 -9.05 5.10
C HIS A 62 13.95 -9.70 3.73
N ALA A 63 14.30 -10.99 3.75
CA ALA A 63 14.70 -11.74 2.56
C ALA A 63 13.57 -11.80 1.51
N ILE A 64 12.32 -11.99 1.94
CA ILE A 64 11.15 -12.04 1.03
C ILE A 64 11.03 -10.73 0.25
N THR A 65 11.07 -9.58 0.94
CA THR A 65 10.92 -8.27 0.29
C THR A 65 12.07 -8.00 -0.67
N LYS A 66 13.31 -8.33 -0.28
CA LYS A 66 14.48 -8.17 -1.14
C LYS A 66 14.37 -9.01 -2.40
N ASP A 67 13.97 -10.28 -2.28
CA ASP A 67 13.82 -11.18 -3.42
C ASP A 67 12.76 -10.68 -4.42
N VAL A 68 11.65 -10.12 -3.95
CA VAL A 68 10.65 -9.49 -4.82
C VAL A 68 11.21 -8.23 -5.48
N LEU A 69 11.89 -7.34 -4.74
CA LEU A 69 12.47 -6.13 -5.29
C LEU A 69 13.59 -6.42 -6.32
N GLU A 70 14.43 -7.41 -6.06
CA GLU A 70 15.47 -7.87 -6.98
C GLU A 70 14.85 -8.41 -8.27
N TYR A 71 13.73 -9.14 -8.19
CA TYR A 71 12.98 -9.57 -9.37
C TYR A 71 12.42 -8.38 -10.16
N LEU A 72 11.84 -7.38 -9.49
CA LEU A 72 11.36 -6.17 -10.17
C LEU A 72 12.50 -5.45 -10.91
N VAL A 73 13.65 -5.29 -10.26
CA VAL A 73 14.86 -4.73 -10.89
C VAL A 73 15.30 -5.56 -12.10
N SER A 74 15.23 -6.90 -12.01
CA SER A 74 15.56 -7.79 -13.14
C SER A 74 14.61 -7.68 -14.34
N LYS A 75 13.43 -7.10 -14.13
CA LYS A 75 12.40 -6.81 -15.14
C LYS A 75 12.39 -5.33 -15.54
N ASP A 76 13.46 -4.58 -15.26
CA ASP A 76 13.61 -3.16 -15.53
C ASP A 76 12.50 -2.28 -14.90
N VAL A 77 11.91 -2.75 -13.79
CA VAL A 77 10.91 -2.00 -13.02
C VAL A 77 11.58 -1.23 -11.90
N ASP A 78 11.37 0.08 -11.89
CA ASP A 78 11.78 0.94 -10.78
C ASP A 78 10.67 1.10 -9.74
N ALA A 79 10.61 0.16 -8.79
CA ALA A 79 9.70 0.24 -7.64
C ALA A 79 10.04 1.39 -6.67
N THR A 80 11.24 1.98 -6.78
CA THR A 80 11.73 3.04 -5.89
C THR A 80 10.82 4.26 -5.92
N TYR A 81 10.24 4.58 -7.08
CA TYR A 81 9.29 5.68 -7.21
C TYR A 81 8.08 5.52 -6.29
N LEU A 82 7.43 4.34 -6.30
CA LEU A 82 6.27 4.06 -5.45
C LEU A 82 6.64 4.02 -3.96
N ILE A 83 7.79 3.41 -3.63
CA ILE A 83 8.30 3.36 -2.26
C ILE A 83 8.58 4.78 -1.73
N ASN A 84 9.17 5.64 -2.57
CA ASN A 84 9.43 7.03 -2.21
C ASN A 84 8.15 7.85 -2.08
N GLN A 85 7.15 7.66 -2.94
CA GLN A 85 5.85 8.31 -2.74
C GLN A 85 5.21 7.94 -1.40
N LEU A 86 5.32 6.67 -1.00
CA LEU A 86 4.86 6.24 0.33
C LEU A 86 5.69 6.90 1.44
N ALA A 87 7.02 6.95 1.30
CA ALA A 87 7.87 7.64 2.27
C ALA A 87 7.57 9.15 2.37
N ASP A 88 7.32 9.81 1.25
CA ASP A 88 6.96 11.24 1.17
C ASP A 88 5.59 11.51 1.78
N LEU A 89 4.62 10.61 1.55
CA LEU A 89 3.32 10.64 2.23
C LEU A 89 3.48 10.50 3.75
N LEU A 90 4.48 9.77 4.21
CA LEU A 90 4.83 9.70 5.62
C LEU A 90 5.58 10.95 6.11
N GLY A 91 5.96 11.93 5.25
CA GLY A 91 6.76 13.13 5.55
C GLY A 91 6.03 14.49 5.62
N LEU A 92 4.70 14.56 5.59
CA LEU A 92 3.86 15.78 5.35
C LEU A 92 4.19 17.10 6.13
N PRO A 93 4.22 18.32 5.52
CA PRO A 93 2.99 19.14 5.27
C PRO A 93 2.97 19.94 3.93
N HIS A 94 1.85 20.52 3.44
CA HIS A 94 1.37 21.90 3.69
C HIS A 94 -0.17 21.98 3.86
N VAL A 95 -0.62 22.97 4.63
CA VAL A 95 -2.02 23.15 5.08
C VAL A 95 -2.84 23.98 4.08
N ASN A 96 -4.02 23.49 3.71
CA ASN A 96 -5.05 24.31 3.06
C ASN A 96 -5.93 24.97 4.14
N PRO A 97 -6.02 26.32 4.19
CA PRO A 97 -6.81 27.03 5.19
C PRO A 97 -8.31 26.73 5.13
N ASN A 98 -8.83 26.22 4.01
CA ASN A 98 -10.25 25.88 3.87
C ASN A 98 -10.71 24.76 4.82
N PHE A 99 -9.79 23.93 5.33
CA PHE A 99 -10.13 22.85 6.26
C PHE A 99 -10.41 23.35 7.69
N LEU A 100 -9.98 24.57 8.07
CA LEU A 100 -10.06 25.06 9.44
C LEU A 100 -11.48 25.41 9.92
N ASN A 101 -12.48 25.40 9.02
CA ASN A 101 -13.87 25.75 9.33
C ASN A 101 -14.81 24.53 9.50
N SER A 102 -14.29 23.30 9.49
CA SER A 102 -15.14 22.10 9.60
C SER A 102 -15.27 21.57 11.02
N ASP A 103 -16.46 21.69 11.61
CA ASP A 103 -16.92 21.01 12.85
C ASP A 103 -17.13 19.49 12.64
N LEU A 104 -16.18 18.81 12.00
CA LEU A 104 -16.35 17.41 11.60
C LEU A 104 -15.84 16.45 12.70
N ARG A 105 -16.74 15.60 13.20
CA ARG A 105 -16.38 14.35 13.86
C ARG A 105 -15.90 13.35 12.80
N LEU A 106 -14.64 13.48 12.41
CA LEU A 106 -14.05 12.74 11.30
C LEU A 106 -13.89 11.23 11.54
N GLY A 107 -14.13 10.73 12.76
CA GLY A 107 -14.09 9.28 13.03
C GLY A 107 -12.67 8.71 13.11
N GLY A 108 -11.66 9.54 13.37
CA GLY A 108 -10.30 9.08 13.59
C GLY A 108 -9.64 8.46 12.36
N LEU A 109 -8.70 7.55 12.62
CA LEU A 109 -7.97 6.84 11.57
C LEU A 109 -8.87 5.92 10.72
N PHE A 110 -9.92 5.34 11.33
CA PHE A 110 -10.90 4.54 10.58
C PHE A 110 -11.71 5.38 9.60
N GLY A 111 -12.10 6.60 9.99
CA GLY A 111 -12.72 7.55 9.06
C GLY A 111 -11.79 7.90 7.90
N LEU A 112 -10.51 8.16 8.18
CA LEU A 112 -9.51 8.42 7.13
C LEU A 112 -9.42 7.23 6.16
N PHE A 113 -9.31 6.01 6.70
CA PHE A 113 -9.26 4.78 5.92
C PHE A 113 -10.48 4.65 4.99
N ASN A 114 -11.70 4.79 5.50
CA ASN A 114 -12.92 4.65 4.70
C ASN A 114 -13.01 5.71 3.60
N GLU A 115 -12.62 6.95 3.89
CA GLU A 115 -12.67 8.03 2.90
C GLU A 115 -11.62 7.84 1.81
N VAL A 116 -10.40 7.38 2.15
CA VAL A 116 -9.37 7.04 1.16
C VAL A 116 -9.81 5.86 0.29
N VAL A 117 -10.32 4.78 0.90
CA VAL A 117 -10.84 3.61 0.18
C VAL A 117 -11.98 4.01 -0.75
N GLY A 118 -12.88 4.90 -0.31
CA GLY A 118 -13.99 5.41 -1.13
C GLY A 118 -13.57 6.28 -2.32
N LEU A 119 -12.32 6.76 -2.36
CA LEU A 119 -11.77 7.46 -3.53
C LEU A 119 -11.21 6.49 -4.58
N LEU A 120 -10.85 5.28 -4.19
CA LEU A 120 -10.22 4.32 -5.09
C LEU A 120 -11.29 3.69 -6.00
N PRO A 121 -11.09 3.68 -7.34
CA PRO A 121 -11.99 2.99 -8.26
C PRO A 121 -11.72 1.47 -8.21
N LEU A 122 -12.15 0.80 -7.13
CA LEU A 122 -11.85 -0.62 -6.87
C LEU A 122 -12.30 -1.54 -8.01
N ASP A 123 -13.42 -1.22 -8.65
CA ASP A 123 -13.92 -1.90 -9.85
C ASP A 123 -12.92 -1.85 -11.02
N LYS A 124 -12.26 -0.70 -11.21
CA LYS A 124 -11.24 -0.55 -12.26
C LYS A 124 -9.94 -1.25 -11.90
N PHE A 125 -9.57 -1.26 -10.61
CA PHE A 125 -8.42 -2.02 -10.14
C PHE A 125 -8.63 -3.51 -10.39
N GLU A 126 -9.80 -4.05 -10.05
CA GLU A 126 -10.16 -5.45 -10.29
C GLU A 126 -10.17 -5.78 -11.79
N ALA A 127 -10.79 -4.93 -12.62
CA ALA A 127 -10.81 -5.13 -14.07
C ALA A 127 -9.39 -5.13 -14.67
N LEU A 128 -8.55 -4.20 -14.24
CA LEU A 128 -7.16 -4.10 -14.71
C LEU A 128 -6.33 -5.30 -14.25
N LEU A 129 -6.51 -5.74 -13.01
CA LEU A 129 -5.87 -6.94 -12.47
C LEU A 129 -6.23 -8.19 -13.27
N ASN A 130 -7.52 -8.38 -13.56
CA ASN A 130 -7.98 -9.49 -14.39
C ASN A 130 -7.41 -9.43 -15.80
N ASP A 131 -7.31 -8.24 -16.41
CA ASP A 131 -6.62 -8.05 -17.69
C ASP A 131 -5.16 -8.48 -17.60
N LYS A 132 -4.41 -8.05 -16.56
CA LYS A 132 -2.99 -8.37 -16.43
C LYS A 132 -2.75 -9.86 -16.22
N LEU A 133 -3.56 -10.50 -15.38
CA LEU A 133 -3.48 -11.94 -15.13
C LEU A 133 -3.82 -12.77 -16.38
N GLN A 134 -4.57 -12.25 -17.35
CA GLN A 134 -4.90 -12.95 -18.59
C GLN A 134 -3.94 -12.63 -19.75
N ASN A 135 -3.50 -11.37 -19.83
CA ASN A 135 -2.92 -10.81 -21.05
C ASN A 135 -1.49 -10.28 -20.89
N SER A 136 -0.91 -10.27 -19.69
CA SER A 136 0.49 -9.86 -19.46
C SER A 136 1.31 -11.01 -18.88
N GLN A 137 2.25 -11.53 -19.68
CA GLN A 137 3.14 -12.61 -19.24
C GLN A 137 4.04 -12.16 -18.08
N ASP A 138 4.65 -10.98 -18.16
CA ASP A 138 5.52 -10.47 -17.09
C ASP A 138 4.76 -10.29 -15.77
N PHE A 139 3.50 -9.84 -15.84
CA PHE A 139 2.65 -9.71 -14.66
C PHE A 139 2.24 -11.08 -14.10
N GLN A 140 1.92 -12.04 -14.95
CA GLN A 140 1.66 -13.42 -14.52
C GLN A 140 2.88 -14.02 -13.81
N GLU A 141 4.09 -13.80 -14.34
CA GLU A 141 5.33 -14.27 -13.71
C GLU A 141 5.56 -13.60 -12.34
N LEU A 142 5.30 -12.29 -12.22
CA LEU A 142 5.32 -11.60 -10.93
C LEU A 142 4.30 -12.20 -9.95
N PHE A 143 3.07 -12.41 -10.41
CA PHE A 143 2.00 -12.97 -9.60
C PHE A 143 2.39 -14.36 -9.10
N GLN A 144 2.91 -15.24 -9.97
CA GLN A 144 3.37 -16.57 -9.58
C GLN A 144 4.55 -16.53 -8.61
N LYS A 145 5.50 -15.61 -8.79
CA LYS A 145 6.58 -15.41 -7.83
C LYS A 145 6.06 -15.08 -6.44
N ILE A 146 5.05 -14.21 -6.33
CA ILE A 146 4.45 -13.85 -5.04
C ILE A 146 3.62 -15.01 -4.49
N ALA A 147 2.79 -15.64 -5.32
CA ALA A 147 1.93 -16.76 -4.91
C ALA A 147 2.71 -17.97 -4.38
N THR A 148 3.96 -18.14 -4.80
CA THR A 148 4.85 -19.22 -4.35
C THR A 148 5.63 -18.90 -3.07
N ILE A 149 5.49 -17.69 -2.51
CA ILE A 149 6.02 -17.36 -1.19
C ILE A 149 5.36 -18.25 -0.14
N ASP A 150 6.16 -18.84 0.73
CA ASP A 150 5.66 -19.58 1.89
C ASP A 150 5.07 -18.60 2.91
N PHE A 151 3.75 -18.64 3.05
CA PHE A 151 3.03 -17.74 3.95
C PHE A 151 3.39 -17.97 5.42
N GLN A 152 3.80 -19.18 5.81
CA GLN A 152 4.26 -19.45 7.18
C GLN A 152 5.50 -18.62 7.53
N VAL A 153 6.38 -18.38 6.56
CA VAL A 153 7.55 -17.50 6.75
C VAL A 153 7.12 -16.04 6.92
N VAL A 154 6.07 -15.61 6.22
CA VAL A 154 5.48 -14.27 6.39
C VAL A 154 4.86 -14.13 7.77
N GLU A 155 4.06 -15.12 8.20
CA GLU A 155 3.46 -15.15 9.52
C GLU A 155 4.51 -15.16 10.63
N GLN A 156 5.57 -15.95 10.49
CA GLN A 156 6.67 -16.00 11.44
C GLN A 156 7.37 -14.63 11.53
N PHE A 157 7.70 -14.02 10.39
CA PHE A 157 8.29 -12.69 10.35
C PHE A 157 7.44 -11.65 11.09
N VAL A 158 6.11 -11.69 10.89
CA VAL A 158 5.18 -10.79 11.55
C VAL A 158 5.05 -11.08 13.04
N THR A 159 5.00 -12.35 13.45
CA THR A 159 4.75 -12.77 14.85
C THR A 159 5.99 -12.68 15.74
N GLU A 160 7.18 -12.82 15.19
CA GLU A 160 8.44 -12.74 15.94
C GLU A 160 8.96 -11.31 16.15
N SER A 161 8.40 -10.33 15.45
CA SER A 161 8.79 -8.92 15.58
C SER A 161 7.86 -8.14 16.52
N GLU A 162 8.37 -7.74 17.68
CA GLU A 162 7.65 -6.88 18.62
C GLU A 162 7.26 -5.52 17.99
N ASP A 163 8.14 -4.94 17.16
CA ASP A 163 7.86 -3.68 16.48
C ASP A 163 6.69 -3.81 15.48
N ILE A 164 6.64 -4.92 14.72
CA ILE A 164 5.55 -5.19 13.77
C ILE A 164 4.26 -5.51 14.53
N GLN A 165 4.33 -6.31 15.60
CA GLN A 165 3.17 -6.62 16.44
C GLN A 165 2.57 -5.37 17.10
N ASP A 166 3.41 -4.45 17.58
CA ASP A 166 2.96 -3.15 18.10
C ASP A 166 2.26 -2.33 17.00
N PHE A 167 2.82 -2.28 15.79
CA PHE A 167 2.19 -1.58 14.67
C PHE A 167 0.81 -2.17 14.31
N VAL A 168 0.72 -3.49 14.16
CA VAL A 168 -0.54 -4.20 13.87
C VAL A 168 -1.55 -3.95 14.99
N THR A 169 -1.13 -4.00 16.26
CA THR A 169 -1.98 -3.72 17.41
C THR A 169 -2.51 -2.29 17.40
N ARG A 170 -1.69 -1.30 17.03
CA ARG A 170 -2.15 0.09 16.87
C ARG A 170 -3.23 0.20 15.80
N LEU A 171 -3.04 -0.43 14.64
CA LEU A 171 -4.04 -0.42 13.57
C LEU A 171 -5.37 -1.03 14.05
N ARG A 172 -5.35 -2.18 14.72
CA ARG A 172 -6.54 -2.81 15.31
C ARG A 172 -7.22 -1.91 16.36
N ASN A 173 -6.44 -1.26 17.22
CA ASN A 173 -6.96 -0.31 18.21
C ASN A 173 -7.65 0.90 17.56
N HIS A 174 -7.19 1.29 16.37
CA HIS A 174 -7.80 2.30 15.52
C HIS A 174 -8.95 1.79 14.64
N LYS A 175 -9.41 0.53 14.85
CA LYS A 175 -10.51 -0.11 14.12
C LYS A 175 -10.25 -0.31 12.63
N ILE A 176 -8.98 -0.31 12.23
CA ILE A 176 -8.59 -0.77 10.90
C ILE A 176 -8.81 -2.30 10.84
N PRO A 177 -9.52 -2.82 9.82
CA PRO A 177 -9.85 -4.23 9.71
C PRO A 177 -8.64 -5.04 9.21
N VAL A 178 -7.56 -5.05 9.99
CA VAL A 178 -6.29 -5.68 9.57
C VAL A 178 -6.48 -7.16 9.26
N ASP A 179 -7.28 -7.87 10.06
CA ASP A 179 -7.47 -9.30 9.91
C ASP A 179 -8.23 -9.63 8.61
N ASP A 180 -9.26 -8.86 8.28
CA ASP A 180 -9.99 -9.01 7.01
C ASP A 180 -9.11 -8.67 5.80
N LEU A 181 -8.26 -7.64 5.92
CA LEU A 181 -7.32 -7.26 4.86
C LEU A 181 -6.27 -8.35 4.61
N VAL A 182 -5.72 -8.92 5.69
CA VAL A 182 -4.76 -10.03 5.59
C VAL A 182 -5.42 -11.25 4.98
N GLN A 183 -6.63 -11.61 5.44
CA GLN A 183 -7.38 -12.73 4.89
C GLN A 183 -7.65 -12.56 3.39
N GLY A 184 -8.05 -11.36 2.95
CA GLY A 184 -8.24 -11.08 1.53
C GLY A 184 -6.96 -11.26 0.70
N VAL A 185 -5.79 -10.89 1.23
CA VAL A 185 -4.49 -11.11 0.55
C VAL A 185 -4.14 -12.60 0.49
N VAL A 186 -4.35 -13.34 1.58
CA VAL A 186 -4.13 -14.79 1.65
C VAL A 186 -4.98 -15.52 0.62
N GLU A 187 -6.27 -15.22 0.58
CA GLU A 187 -7.21 -15.80 -0.40
C GLU A 187 -6.83 -15.44 -1.83
N PHE A 188 -6.42 -14.19 -2.06
CA PHE A 188 -6.03 -13.70 -3.38
C PHE A 188 -4.83 -14.46 -3.97
N PHE A 189 -3.80 -14.72 -3.15
CA PHE A 189 -2.62 -15.47 -3.59
C PHE A 189 -2.77 -17.00 -3.44
N GLY A 190 -3.85 -17.47 -2.84
CA GLY A 190 -4.07 -18.91 -2.57
C GLY A 190 -3.06 -19.47 -1.57
N TRP A 191 -2.55 -18.63 -0.66
CA TRP A 191 -1.65 -19.04 0.41
C TRP A 191 -2.40 -19.92 1.43
N ASN A 192 -1.71 -20.96 1.93
CA ASN A 192 -2.23 -21.92 2.91
C ASN A 192 -1.28 -22.06 4.09
#